data_AF-A0A2K4X2I4-F1
#
_entry.id   AF-A0A2K4X2I4-F1
#
_cell.length_a   1.000
_cell.length_b   1.000
_cell.length_c   1.000
_cell.angle_alpha   90.00
_cell.angle_beta   90.00
_cell.angle_gamma   90.00
#
_symmetry.space_group_name_H-M   'P 1'
#
loop_
_entity.id
_entity.type
_entity.pdbx_description
1 polymer ?
#
loop_
_entity_poly.entity_id
_entity_poly.type
_entity_poly.pdbx_seq_one_letter_code
_entity_poly.pdbx_strand_id
1 'polypeptide(L)'
;MDVEPTPAHRTAEVESTKTMIERVEEQFDIKPDRLIGDTAYGTAPMLAWMVNEKDIEPHVPVWDKTERKNESLSISDFQWSEEAQEYRCPTGHALRSEWRAFKNQRSHVTKADTIIFRSRQTDCSKCSMKERCCPNTSFRKIARSVHEAARNVARRIAATPQYVCSRHERKKVEMLFAHLKRILKLDRLRLRGMTGANDEFTLAAAVQNLRRLAKLTYQGPPTTG
;
A
#
# COMPACT_ATOMS: atom_id res chain seq x y z
N MET A 1 7.00 -17.24 -9.14
CA MET A 1 6.05 -18.24 -9.65
C MET A 1 5.12 -17.66 -10.69
N ASP A 2 5.29 -16.39 -11.08
CA ASP A 2 4.67 -15.78 -12.26
C ASP A 2 5.51 -14.55 -12.67
N VAL A 3 5.25 -14.00 -13.86
CA VAL A 3 5.80 -12.72 -14.32
C VAL A 3 4.77 -12.02 -15.21
N GLU A 4 4.55 -10.73 -14.96
CA GLU A 4 3.62 -9.92 -15.75
C GLU A 4 4.32 -8.63 -16.19
N PRO A 5 4.74 -8.52 -17.48
CA PRO A 5 5.25 -7.28 -18.00
C PRO A 5 4.13 -6.25 -18.17
N THR A 6 4.42 -5.01 -17.81
CA THR A 6 3.46 -3.90 -17.92
C THR A 6 4.02 -2.78 -18.79
N PRO A 7 3.16 -1.92 -19.34
CA PRO A 7 3.61 -0.60 -19.80
C PRO A 7 4.26 0.16 -18.64
N ALA A 8 5.11 1.13 -18.96
CA ALA A 8 5.74 2.02 -17.98
C ALA A 8 4.73 3.04 -17.41
N HIS A 9 3.72 2.53 -16.71
CA HIS A 9 2.62 3.28 -16.13
C HIS A 9 2.33 2.72 -14.74
N ARG A 10 2.54 3.54 -13.71
CA ARG A 10 2.46 3.12 -12.29
C ARG A 10 1.19 2.36 -11.94
N THR A 11 0.02 2.79 -12.45
CA THR A 11 -1.23 2.09 -12.14
C THR A 11 -1.22 0.66 -12.70
N ALA A 12 -0.65 0.46 -13.90
CA ALA A 12 -0.52 -0.87 -14.48
C ALA A 12 0.44 -1.76 -13.66
N GLU A 13 1.54 -1.19 -13.16
CA GLU A 13 2.50 -1.90 -12.30
C GLU A 13 1.91 -2.31 -10.94
N VAL A 14 1.01 -1.50 -10.37
CA VAL A 14 0.33 -1.84 -9.12
C VAL A 14 -0.72 -2.92 -9.36
N GLU A 15 -1.53 -2.80 -10.42
CA GLU A 15 -2.57 -3.77 -10.74
C GLU A 15 -1.99 -5.12 -11.19
N SER A 16 -0.85 -5.16 -11.87
CA SER A 16 -0.21 -6.43 -12.27
C SER A 16 0.16 -7.32 -11.09
N THR A 17 0.39 -6.73 -9.92
CA THR A 17 0.63 -7.50 -8.69
C THR A 17 -0.59 -8.30 -8.27
N LYS A 18 -1.79 -7.75 -8.44
CA LYS A 18 -3.03 -8.49 -8.17
C LYS A 18 -3.18 -9.65 -9.14
N THR A 19 -3.00 -9.37 -10.43
CA THR A 19 -3.05 -10.37 -11.49
C THR A 19 -2.08 -11.52 -11.23
N MET A 20 -0.83 -11.24 -10.88
CA MET A 20 0.16 -12.28 -10.59
C MET A 20 -0.22 -13.12 -9.37
N ILE A 21 -0.74 -12.50 -8.31
CA ILE A 21 -1.13 -13.23 -7.09
C ILE A 21 -2.35 -14.11 -7.35
N GLU A 22 -3.36 -13.57 -8.03
CA GLU A 22 -4.58 -14.31 -8.39
C GLU A 22 -4.25 -15.51 -9.28
N ARG A 23 -3.39 -15.33 -10.29
CA ARG A 23 -2.97 -16.43 -11.17
C ARG A 23 -2.20 -17.52 -10.42
N VAL A 24 -1.30 -17.14 -9.53
CA VAL A 24 -0.53 -18.10 -8.73
C VAL A 24 -1.43 -18.85 -7.74
N GLU A 25 -2.38 -18.16 -7.14
CA GLU A 25 -3.37 -18.76 -6.24
C GLU A 25 -4.26 -19.74 -6.98
N GLU A 26 -4.82 -19.34 -8.14
CA GLU A 26 -5.67 -20.21 -8.97
C GLU A 26 -4.92 -21.44 -9.49
N GLN A 27 -3.68 -21.27 -9.94
CA GLN A 27 -2.93 -22.33 -10.61
C GLN A 27 -2.22 -23.28 -9.63
N PHE A 28 -1.76 -22.78 -8.48
CA PHE A 28 -0.89 -23.53 -7.58
C PHE A 28 -1.42 -23.64 -6.16
N ASP A 29 -2.54 -23.00 -5.81
CA ASP A 29 -3.07 -22.91 -4.45
C ASP A 29 -2.04 -22.33 -3.45
N ILE A 30 -1.25 -21.35 -3.94
CA ILE A 30 -0.21 -20.67 -3.16
C ILE A 30 -0.55 -19.19 -3.06
N LYS A 31 -0.59 -18.69 -1.82
CA LYS A 31 -0.77 -17.27 -1.50
C LYS A 31 0.30 -16.82 -0.51
N PRO A 32 0.92 -15.64 -0.69
CA PRO A 32 1.91 -15.15 0.26
C PRO A 32 1.24 -14.63 1.54
N ASP A 33 1.80 -14.94 2.70
CA ASP A 33 1.31 -14.39 3.98
C ASP A 33 1.54 -12.87 4.10
N ARG A 34 2.60 -12.37 3.44
CA ARG A 34 2.97 -10.95 3.45
C ARG A 34 3.46 -10.48 2.09
N LEU A 35 3.15 -9.21 1.78
CA LEU A 35 3.59 -8.57 0.55
C LEU A 35 4.46 -7.36 0.83
N ILE A 36 5.66 -7.38 0.27
CA ILE A 36 6.66 -6.32 0.45
C ILE A 36 6.70 -5.46 -0.82
N GLY A 37 6.51 -4.17 -0.65
CA GLY A 37 6.45 -3.22 -1.77
C GLY A 37 7.04 -1.86 -1.42
N ASP A 38 7.12 -0.98 -2.42
CA ASP A 38 7.40 0.43 -2.20
C ASP A 38 6.12 1.23 -1.98
N THR A 39 6.28 2.53 -1.68
CA THR A 39 5.16 3.41 -1.41
C THR A 39 4.15 3.44 -2.57
N ALA A 40 4.56 3.10 -3.81
CA ALA A 40 3.66 3.09 -4.95
C ALA A 40 2.49 2.12 -4.75
N TYR A 41 2.73 0.98 -4.10
CA TYR A 41 1.77 -0.05 -3.72
C TYR A 41 0.95 0.29 -2.47
N GLY A 42 1.32 1.35 -1.73
CA GLY A 42 0.68 1.73 -0.47
C GLY A 42 -0.62 2.54 -0.63
N THR A 43 -1.29 2.45 -1.79
CA THR A 43 -2.55 3.18 -2.02
C THR A 43 -3.69 2.55 -1.22
N ALA A 44 -4.69 3.35 -0.87
CA ALA A 44 -5.79 2.88 -0.03
C ALA A 44 -6.55 1.67 -0.63
N PRO A 45 -6.89 1.64 -1.94
CA PRO A 45 -7.53 0.47 -2.55
C PRO A 45 -6.63 -0.77 -2.57
N MET A 46 -5.33 -0.60 -2.82
CA MET A 46 -4.38 -1.72 -2.86
C MET A 46 -4.18 -2.35 -1.47
N LEU A 47 -4.11 -1.52 -0.43
CA LEU A 47 -4.07 -2.00 0.95
C LEU A 47 -5.36 -2.70 1.37
N ALA A 48 -6.52 -2.21 0.92
CA ALA A 48 -7.80 -2.86 1.17
C ALA A 48 -7.88 -4.24 0.51
N TRP A 49 -7.43 -4.35 -0.74
CA TRP A 49 -7.37 -5.62 -1.44
C TRP A 49 -6.45 -6.62 -0.72
N MET A 50 -5.24 -6.20 -0.32
CA MET A 50 -4.33 -7.07 0.45
C MET A 50 -4.96 -7.55 1.75
N VAL A 51 -5.45 -6.62 2.59
CA VAL A 51 -5.88 -6.93 3.96
C VAL A 51 -7.25 -7.61 3.98
N ASN A 52 -8.23 -7.04 3.28
CA ASN A 52 -9.63 -7.45 3.44
C ASN A 52 -10.03 -8.56 2.47
N GLU A 53 -9.46 -8.58 1.27
CA GLU A 53 -9.87 -9.55 0.23
C GLU A 53 -8.91 -10.75 0.18
N LYS A 54 -7.60 -10.52 0.33
CA LYS A 54 -6.60 -11.57 0.22
C LYS A 54 -6.03 -12.06 1.53
N ASP A 55 -6.29 -11.40 2.66
CA ASP A 55 -5.68 -11.74 3.96
C ASP A 55 -4.14 -11.82 3.87
N ILE A 56 -3.54 -10.80 3.25
CA ILE A 56 -2.11 -10.64 3.05
C ILE A 56 -1.63 -9.45 3.89
N GLU A 57 -0.60 -9.65 4.71
CA GLU A 57 -0.02 -8.56 5.50
C GLU A 57 0.68 -7.52 4.60
N PRO A 58 0.27 -6.24 4.62
CA PRO A 58 0.88 -5.21 3.78
C PRO A 58 2.18 -4.69 4.40
N HIS A 59 3.32 -5.25 4.00
CA HIS A 59 4.66 -4.75 4.31
C HIS A 59 5.06 -3.64 3.33
N VAL A 60 4.20 -2.62 3.25
CA VAL A 60 4.29 -1.52 2.28
C VAL A 60 4.13 -0.18 3.00
N PRO A 61 4.97 0.83 2.75
CA PRO A 61 4.75 2.17 3.29
C PRO A 61 3.40 2.71 2.82
N VAL A 62 2.57 3.20 3.74
CA VAL A 62 1.29 3.82 3.38
C VAL A 62 1.54 5.07 2.55
N TRP A 63 0.88 5.18 1.40
CA TRP A 63 0.86 6.40 0.61
C TRP A 63 -0.02 7.42 1.34
N ASP A 64 0.60 8.24 2.19
CA ASP A 64 -0.10 9.27 2.96
C ASP A 64 0.23 10.68 2.45
N LYS A 65 -0.79 11.40 2.00
CA LYS A 65 -0.70 12.82 1.64
C LYS A 65 -1.25 13.72 2.75
N THR A 66 -1.66 13.14 3.89
CA THR A 66 -2.35 13.88 4.96
C THR A 66 -1.42 14.45 6.02
N GLU A 67 -0.15 14.03 6.06
CA GLU A 67 0.85 14.64 6.92
C GLU A 67 1.08 16.11 6.53
N ARG A 68 0.86 17.00 7.49
CA ARG A 68 1.11 18.42 7.32
C ARG A 68 2.55 18.70 7.71
N LYS A 69 3.29 19.40 6.86
CA LYS A 69 4.68 19.81 7.12
C LYS A 69 4.80 20.94 8.15
N ASN A 70 3.68 21.49 8.60
CA ASN A 70 3.63 22.61 9.54
C ASN A 70 3.33 22.07 10.95
N GLU A 71 3.62 22.86 11.99
CA GLU A 71 3.29 22.57 13.41
C GLU A 71 1.79 22.43 13.72
N SER A 72 0.94 22.47 12.69
CA SER A 72 -0.49 22.28 12.84
C SER A 72 -0.83 20.82 13.12
N LEU A 73 -1.82 20.59 13.98
CA LEU A 73 -2.25 19.24 14.34
C LEU A 73 -2.49 18.37 13.08
N SER A 74 -2.00 17.15 13.07
CA SER A 74 -2.18 16.18 12.00
C SER A 74 -3.48 15.37 12.23
N ILE A 75 -3.76 14.36 11.39
CA ILE A 75 -4.87 13.43 11.64
C ILE A 75 -4.58 12.50 12.83
N SER A 76 -3.31 12.19 13.13
CA SER A 76 -2.93 11.31 14.24
C SER A 76 -3.23 11.89 15.61
N ASP A 77 -3.35 13.23 15.70
CA ASP A 77 -3.73 13.92 16.93
C ASP A 77 -5.24 13.82 17.23
N PHE A 78 -6.02 13.21 16.34
CA PHE A 78 -7.47 13.05 16.49
C PHE A 78 -7.80 11.59 16.78
N GLN A 79 -8.63 11.36 17.78
CA GLN A 79 -9.07 10.03 18.14
C GLN A 79 -10.26 9.62 17.25
N TRP A 80 -10.16 8.47 16.58
CA TRP A 80 -11.29 7.88 15.85
C TRP A 80 -12.16 7.05 16.80
N SER A 81 -13.47 7.29 16.80
CA SER A 81 -14.47 6.43 17.44
C SER A 81 -15.26 5.69 16.36
N GLU A 82 -15.11 4.37 16.32
CA GLU A 82 -15.78 3.52 15.34
C GLU A 82 -17.28 3.36 15.62
N GLU A 83 -17.66 3.23 16.89
CA GLU A 83 -19.06 3.13 17.33
C GLU A 83 -19.87 4.38 16.94
N ALA A 84 -19.30 5.57 17.20
CA ALA A 84 -19.96 6.84 16.91
C ALA A 84 -19.69 7.37 15.49
N GLN A 85 -18.83 6.69 14.71
CA GLN A 85 -18.38 7.13 13.39
C GLN A 85 -17.96 8.61 13.38
N GLU A 86 -17.11 9.01 14.33
CA GLU A 86 -16.66 10.39 14.46
C GLU A 86 -15.19 10.48 14.88
N TYR A 87 -14.55 11.59 14.53
CA TYR A 87 -13.27 11.95 15.15
C TYR A 87 -13.51 12.84 16.36
N ARG A 88 -12.71 12.68 17.41
CA ARG A 88 -12.60 13.63 18.51
C ARG A 88 -11.28 14.36 18.42
N CYS A 89 -11.34 15.69 18.49
CA CYS A 89 -10.12 16.50 18.60
C CYS A 89 -9.51 16.38 20.00
N PRO A 90 -8.27 16.87 20.23
CA PRO A 90 -7.64 16.83 21.55
C PRO A 90 -8.39 17.60 22.65
N THR A 91 -9.27 18.56 22.31
CA THR A 91 -10.19 19.21 23.26
C THR A 91 -11.50 18.45 23.48
N GLY A 92 -11.70 17.29 22.84
CA GLY A 92 -12.88 16.43 23.01
C GLY A 92 -14.07 16.73 22.08
N HIS A 93 -14.03 17.83 21.31
CA HIS A 93 -15.08 18.14 20.35
C HIS A 93 -15.13 17.16 19.18
N ALA A 94 -16.35 16.80 18.78
CA ALA A 94 -16.59 15.85 17.70
C ALA A 94 -16.43 16.49 16.32
N LEU A 95 -15.99 15.68 15.36
CA LEU A 95 -15.98 15.94 13.94
C LEU A 95 -16.80 14.86 13.26
N ARG A 96 -17.91 15.24 12.65
CA ARG A 96 -18.88 14.34 12.01
C ARG A 96 -18.96 14.58 10.51
N SER A 97 -19.32 13.54 9.76
CA SER A 97 -19.68 13.67 8.34
C SER A 97 -21.01 14.39 8.17
N GLU A 98 -21.95 14.14 9.09
CA GLU A 98 -23.24 14.79 9.17
C GLU A 98 -23.51 15.36 10.57
N TRP A 99 -24.02 16.59 10.62
CA TRP A 99 -24.41 17.25 11.87
C TRP A 99 -25.92 17.33 12.09
N ARG A 100 -26.69 16.92 11.08
CA ARG A 100 -28.15 16.94 11.06
C ARG A 100 -28.63 15.61 10.49
N ALA A 101 -29.72 15.09 11.01
CA ALA A 101 -30.39 13.94 10.42
C ALA A 101 -31.04 14.37 9.10
N PHE A 102 -30.68 13.70 8.00
CA PHE A 102 -31.35 13.87 6.72
C PHE A 102 -32.37 12.75 6.51
N LYS A 103 -33.53 13.08 5.93
CA LYS A 103 -34.59 12.10 5.63
C LYS A 103 -34.13 11.02 4.63
N ASN A 104 -33.20 11.38 3.74
CA ASN A 104 -32.58 10.46 2.79
C ASN A 104 -31.11 10.29 3.13
N GLN A 105 -30.69 9.04 3.32
CA GLN A 105 -29.31 8.70 3.62
C GLN A 105 -28.41 8.98 2.41
N ARG A 106 -27.32 9.71 2.62
CA ARG A 106 -26.32 10.01 1.59
C ARG A 106 -25.06 9.21 1.90
N SER A 107 -24.36 8.74 0.86
CA SER A 107 -23.10 8.00 1.06
C SER A 107 -21.98 8.90 1.59
N HIS A 108 -21.98 10.20 1.26
CA HIS A 108 -20.90 11.18 1.53
C HIS A 108 -19.52 10.80 0.99
N VAL A 109 -19.43 9.71 0.23
CA VAL A 109 -18.21 9.28 -0.43
C VAL A 109 -17.98 10.22 -1.61
N THR A 110 -16.84 10.90 -1.58
CA THR A 110 -16.40 11.76 -2.68
C THR A 110 -15.86 10.92 -3.84
N LYS A 111 -15.62 11.53 -5.01
CA LYS A 111 -14.95 10.88 -6.15
C LYS A 111 -13.53 10.35 -5.84
N ALA A 112 -12.95 10.74 -4.71
CA ALA A 112 -11.64 10.28 -4.26
C ALA A 112 -11.74 9.18 -3.18
N ASP A 113 -12.89 8.52 -3.05
CA ASP A 113 -13.15 7.46 -2.07
C ASP A 113 -12.80 7.85 -0.63
N THR A 114 -13.18 9.09 -0.28
CA THR A 114 -13.05 9.63 1.06
C THR A 114 -14.37 10.18 1.57
N ILE A 115 -14.56 10.10 2.89
CA ILE A 115 -15.64 10.74 3.64
C ILE A 115 -15.05 11.94 4.40
N ILE A 116 -15.75 13.08 4.35
CA ILE A 116 -15.29 14.32 4.97
C ILE A 116 -15.94 14.50 6.33
N PHE A 117 -15.13 14.54 7.38
CA PHE A 117 -15.53 14.85 8.76
C PHE A 117 -15.20 16.31 9.10
N ARG A 118 -16.13 17.03 9.72
CA ARG A 118 -15.99 18.47 10.01
C ARG A 118 -16.35 18.75 11.46
N SER A 119 -15.62 19.65 12.12
CA SER A 119 -16.05 20.20 13.41
C SER A 119 -17.12 21.28 13.21
N ARG A 120 -17.86 21.62 14.28
CA ARG A 120 -18.70 22.83 14.27
C ARG A 120 -17.83 24.07 14.37
N GLN A 121 -18.21 25.11 13.65
CA GLN A 121 -17.55 26.42 13.73
C GLN A 121 -17.66 27.02 15.14
N THR A 122 -18.77 26.80 15.85
CA THR A 122 -18.99 27.27 17.22
C THR A 122 -18.00 26.66 18.21
N ASP A 123 -17.59 25.42 17.98
CA ASP A 123 -16.66 24.71 18.85
C ASP A 123 -15.23 25.21 18.58
N CYS A 124 -14.89 25.49 17.32
CA CYS A 124 -13.57 26.00 16.95
C CYS A 124 -13.38 27.50 17.24
N SER A 125 -14.43 28.32 17.19
CA SER A 125 -14.30 29.78 17.31
C SER A 125 -13.77 30.25 18.66
N LYS A 126 -14.10 29.52 19.73
CA LYS A 126 -13.65 29.79 21.11
C LYS A 126 -12.57 28.81 21.61
N CYS A 127 -12.05 27.95 20.73
CA CYS A 127 -11.10 26.91 21.10
C CYS A 127 -9.69 27.49 21.30
N SER A 128 -9.06 27.21 22.45
CA SER A 128 -7.68 27.61 22.76
C SER A 128 -6.66 27.05 21.77
N MET A 129 -6.95 25.89 21.15
CA MET A 129 -6.08 25.25 20.18
C MET A 129 -6.34 25.67 18.72
N LYS A 130 -7.20 26.67 18.45
CA LYS A 130 -7.58 27.05 17.08
C LYS A 130 -6.39 27.37 16.18
N GLU A 131 -5.45 28.18 16.65
CA GLU A 131 -4.24 28.57 15.89
C GLU A 131 -3.39 27.37 15.48
N ARG A 132 -3.25 26.36 16.36
CA ARG A 132 -2.51 25.13 16.03
C ARG A 132 -3.36 24.10 15.27
N CYS A 133 -4.69 24.12 15.41
CA CYS A 133 -5.57 23.12 14.82
C CYS A 133 -6.01 23.50 13.40
N CYS A 134 -6.52 24.71 13.23
CA CYS A 134 -7.07 25.21 11.97
C CYS A 134 -6.87 26.74 11.87
N PRO A 135 -5.61 27.21 11.70
CA PRO A 135 -5.31 28.65 11.69
C PRO A 135 -6.01 29.38 10.54
N ASN A 136 -6.03 28.75 9.36
CA ASN A 136 -6.52 29.39 8.12
C ASN A 136 -7.98 29.07 7.79
N THR A 137 -8.70 28.32 8.65
CA THR A 137 -10.09 27.93 8.39
C THR A 137 -10.95 28.08 9.64
N SER A 138 -12.25 28.36 9.45
CA SER A 138 -13.18 28.58 10.57
C SER A 138 -13.51 27.31 11.36
N PHE A 139 -13.26 26.14 10.78
CA PHE A 139 -13.44 24.83 11.40
C PHE A 139 -12.39 23.84 10.86
N ARG A 140 -12.23 22.72 11.57
CA ARG A 140 -11.35 21.63 11.19
C ARG A 140 -12.08 20.67 10.24
N LYS A 141 -11.36 20.21 9.22
CA LYS A 141 -11.82 19.21 8.24
C LYS A 141 -10.81 18.05 8.18
N ILE A 142 -11.31 16.82 8.22
CA ILE A 142 -10.53 15.59 8.03
C ILE A 142 -11.17 14.79 6.90
N ALA A 143 -10.38 14.43 5.89
CA ALA A 143 -10.81 13.48 4.86
C ALA A 143 -10.30 12.09 5.25
N ARG A 144 -11.23 11.17 5.53
CA ARG A 144 -10.93 9.78 5.89
C ARG A 144 -11.19 8.91 4.67
N SER A 145 -10.26 8.02 4.32
CA SER A 145 -10.52 7.05 3.25
C SER A 145 -11.59 6.04 3.67
N VAL A 146 -12.39 5.57 2.72
CA VAL A 146 -13.27 4.41 2.96
C VAL A 146 -12.47 3.16 3.35
N HIS A 147 -11.19 3.10 2.96
CA HIS A 147 -10.26 2.01 3.27
C HIS A 147 -9.31 2.33 4.44
N GLU A 148 -9.64 3.28 5.32
CA GLU A 148 -8.73 3.72 6.40
C GLU A 148 -8.37 2.59 7.38
N ALA A 149 -9.26 1.61 7.59
CA ALA A 149 -8.97 0.43 8.42
C ALA A 149 -7.76 -0.36 7.89
N ALA A 150 -7.73 -0.66 6.59
CA ALA A 150 -6.60 -1.34 5.95
C ALA A 150 -5.32 -0.50 6.00
N ARG A 151 -5.44 0.84 5.85
CA ARG A 151 -4.29 1.75 6.04
C ARG A 151 -3.74 1.69 7.47
N ASN A 152 -4.61 1.58 8.48
CA ASN A 152 -4.18 1.45 9.87
C ASN A 152 -3.47 0.12 10.15
N VAL A 153 -3.86 -0.97 9.49
CA VAL A 153 -3.12 -2.25 9.54
C VAL A 153 -1.70 -2.06 9.02
N ALA A 154 -1.53 -1.46 7.84
CA ALA A 154 -0.22 -1.17 7.28
C ALA A 154 0.63 -0.24 8.18
N ARG A 155 0.03 0.81 8.78
CA ARG A 155 0.73 1.67 9.76
C ARG A 155 1.19 0.89 11.00
N ARG A 156 0.36 -0.03 11.49
CA ARG A 156 0.69 -0.88 12.65
C ARG A 156 1.86 -1.81 12.32
N ILE A 157 1.81 -2.47 11.16
CA ILE A 157 2.91 -3.32 10.68
C ILE A 157 4.19 -2.50 10.53
N ALA A 158 4.11 -1.28 9.97
CA ALA A 158 5.27 -0.41 9.78
C ALA A 158 6.00 -0.04 11.09
N ALA A 159 5.31 -0.09 12.24
CA ALA A 159 5.90 0.14 13.55
C ALA A 159 6.59 -1.10 14.16
N THR A 160 6.49 -2.26 13.53
CA THR A 160 7.04 -3.52 14.05
C THR A 160 8.52 -3.73 13.64
N PRO A 161 9.33 -4.45 14.44
CA PRO A 161 10.67 -4.88 14.03
C PRO A 161 10.67 -5.75 12.76
N GLN A 162 9.62 -6.55 12.55
CA GLN A 162 9.43 -7.41 11.40
C GLN A 162 9.41 -6.61 10.10
N TYR A 163 8.80 -5.43 10.11
CA TYR A 163 8.79 -4.53 8.96
C TYR A 163 10.20 -4.05 8.57
N VAL A 164 11.09 -3.81 9.54
CA VAL A 164 12.49 -3.46 9.27
C VAL A 164 13.20 -4.60 8.54
N CYS A 165 13.00 -5.84 8.99
CA CYS A 165 13.50 -7.02 8.29
C CYS A 165 12.97 -7.09 6.86
N SER A 166 11.65 -6.98 6.65
CA SER A 166 11.05 -6.97 5.31
C SER A 166 11.60 -5.87 4.40
N ARG A 167 11.86 -4.67 4.94
CA ARG A 167 12.52 -3.61 4.18
C ARG A 167 13.92 -4.00 3.72
N HIS A 168 14.70 -4.69 4.56
CA HIS A 168 16.01 -5.22 4.14
C HIS A 168 15.85 -6.32 3.08
N GLU A 169 14.83 -7.16 3.17
CA GLU A 169 14.56 -8.21 2.19
C GLU A 169 14.22 -7.68 0.80
N ARG A 170 13.72 -6.44 0.66
CA ARG A 170 13.52 -5.80 -0.65
C ARG A 170 14.77 -5.80 -1.52
N LYS A 171 15.96 -5.72 -0.91
CA LYS A 171 17.24 -5.79 -1.64
C LYS A 171 17.38 -7.10 -2.42
N LYS A 172 16.75 -8.20 -1.97
CA LYS A 172 16.73 -9.49 -2.70
C LYS A 172 16.07 -9.34 -4.08
N VAL A 173 15.05 -8.50 -4.19
CA VAL A 173 14.35 -8.19 -5.46
C VAL A 173 15.24 -7.33 -6.36
N GLU A 174 15.88 -6.29 -5.81
CA GLU A 174 16.83 -5.47 -6.57
C GLU A 174 17.99 -6.30 -7.14
N MET A 175 18.49 -7.26 -6.35
CA MET A 175 19.52 -8.20 -6.80
C MET A 175 19.05 -9.11 -7.94
N LEU A 176 17.77 -9.52 -7.96
CA LEU A 176 17.20 -10.26 -9.09
C LEU A 176 17.22 -9.44 -10.38
N PHE A 177 16.76 -8.19 -10.31
CA PHE A 177 16.79 -7.30 -11.46
C PHE A 177 18.22 -6.94 -11.88
N ALA A 178 19.15 -6.80 -10.93
CA ALA A 178 20.56 -6.59 -11.24
C ALA A 178 21.17 -7.79 -11.98
N HIS A 179 20.86 -9.02 -11.58
CA HIS A 179 21.31 -10.22 -12.29
C HIS A 179 20.69 -10.33 -13.68
N LEU A 180 19.41 -9.98 -13.83
CA LEU A 180 18.69 -9.95 -15.10
C LEU A 180 19.43 -9.05 -16.12
N LYS A 181 19.73 -7.83 -15.70
CA LYS A 181 20.41 -6.83 -16.55
C LYS A 181 21.88 -7.18 -16.76
N ARG A 182 22.65 -7.36 -15.68
CA ARG A 182 24.11 -7.46 -15.78
C ARG A 182 24.62 -8.82 -16.26
N ILE A 183 23.93 -9.91 -15.92
CA ILE A 183 24.40 -11.28 -16.21
C ILE A 183 23.64 -11.89 -17.38
N LEU A 184 22.31 -11.78 -17.40
CA LEU A 184 21.50 -12.27 -18.52
C LEU A 184 21.43 -11.27 -19.70
N LYS A 185 21.99 -10.06 -19.54
CA LYS A 185 22.05 -9.02 -20.59
C LYS A 185 20.68 -8.65 -21.15
N LEU A 186 19.63 -8.74 -20.33
CA LEU A 186 18.29 -8.27 -20.67
C LEU A 186 18.20 -6.75 -20.45
N ASP A 187 19.03 -6.01 -21.18
CA ASP A 187 19.10 -4.55 -21.11
C ASP A 187 18.07 -3.88 -22.05
N ARG A 188 17.58 -4.62 -23.04
CA ARG A 188 16.52 -4.22 -23.97
C ARG A 188 15.71 -5.43 -24.41
N LEU A 189 14.42 -5.20 -24.66
CA LEU A 189 13.57 -6.17 -25.33
C LEU A 189 13.90 -6.21 -26.83
N ARG A 190 13.91 -7.40 -27.41
CA ARG A 190 14.17 -7.65 -28.84
C ARG A 190 12.87 -7.72 -29.64
N LEU A 191 11.83 -8.28 -29.05
CA LEU A 191 10.50 -8.41 -29.62
C LEU A 191 9.69 -7.13 -29.37
N ARG A 192 8.76 -6.86 -30.28
CA ARG A 192 7.91 -5.67 -30.21
C ARG A 192 6.54 -6.02 -29.63
N GLY A 193 5.94 -5.05 -28.94
CA GLY A 193 4.61 -5.18 -28.36
C GLY A 193 4.59 -5.99 -27.06
N MET A 194 3.43 -6.02 -26.40
CA MET A 194 3.28 -6.64 -25.08
C MET A 194 3.43 -8.17 -25.13
N THR A 195 2.96 -8.81 -26.20
CA THR A 195 3.15 -10.25 -26.41
C THR A 195 4.63 -10.61 -26.46
N GLY A 196 5.42 -9.87 -27.25
CA GLY A 196 6.87 -10.08 -27.32
C GLY A 196 7.58 -9.83 -25.98
N ALA A 197 7.15 -8.80 -25.23
CA ALA A 197 7.65 -8.56 -23.89
C ALA A 197 7.34 -9.74 -22.95
N ASN A 198 6.13 -10.30 -23.02
CA ASN A 198 5.72 -11.46 -22.21
C ASN A 198 6.61 -12.68 -22.49
N ASP A 199 6.84 -13.00 -23.76
CA ASP A 199 7.72 -14.11 -24.14
C ASP A 199 9.13 -13.93 -23.57
N GLU A 200 9.72 -12.73 -23.73
CA GLU A 200 11.06 -12.45 -23.25
C GLU A 200 11.18 -12.48 -21.73
N PHE A 201 10.22 -11.87 -21.00
CA PHE A 201 10.24 -11.87 -19.54
C PHE A 201 9.96 -13.26 -18.95
N THR A 202 9.07 -14.04 -19.56
CA THR A 202 8.79 -15.43 -19.15
C THR A 202 10.04 -16.30 -19.30
N LEU A 203 10.71 -16.24 -20.45
CA LEU A 203 11.97 -16.97 -20.66
C LEU A 203 13.05 -16.52 -19.67
N ALA A 204 13.20 -15.20 -19.47
CA ALA A 204 14.22 -14.69 -18.57
C ALA A 204 13.95 -15.07 -17.10
N ALA A 205 12.70 -15.05 -16.65
CA ALA A 205 12.28 -15.52 -15.34
C ALA A 205 12.56 -17.03 -15.17
N ALA A 206 12.27 -17.84 -16.18
CA ALA A 206 12.58 -19.27 -16.18
C ALA A 206 14.10 -19.52 -16.03
N VAL A 207 14.94 -18.82 -16.80
CA VAL A 207 16.41 -18.93 -16.68
C VAL A 207 16.89 -18.50 -15.30
N GLN A 208 16.34 -17.42 -14.73
CA GLN A 208 16.69 -17.00 -13.37
C GLN A 208 16.33 -18.06 -12.31
N ASN A 209 15.15 -18.66 -12.43
CA ASN A 209 14.69 -19.72 -11.53
C ASN A 209 15.57 -20.96 -11.65
N LEU A 210 15.91 -21.41 -12.87
CA LEU A 210 16.82 -22.54 -13.11
C LEU A 210 18.21 -22.29 -12.52
N ARG A 211 18.75 -21.08 -12.68
CA ARG A 211 20.05 -20.72 -12.10
C ARG A 211 20.04 -20.74 -10.57
N ARG A 212 18.93 -20.32 -9.95
CA ARG A 212 18.75 -20.40 -8.50
C ARG A 212 18.62 -21.85 -8.04
N LEU A 213 17.81 -22.64 -8.73
CA LEU A 213 17.63 -24.06 -8.45
C LEU A 213 18.98 -24.79 -8.48
N ALA A 214 19.78 -24.60 -9.54
CA ALA A 214 21.10 -25.20 -9.65
C ALA A 214 22.03 -24.83 -8.48
N LYS A 215 21.95 -23.61 -7.94
CA LYS A 215 22.73 -23.23 -6.76
C LYS A 215 22.25 -23.89 -5.47
N LEU A 216 20.95 -24.19 -5.36
CA LEU A 216 20.36 -24.80 -4.16
C LEU A 216 20.50 -26.32 -4.16
N THR A 217 20.46 -26.95 -5.33
CA THR A 217 20.52 -28.41 -5.48
C THR A 217 21.92 -28.94 -5.74
N TYR A 218 22.91 -28.08 -6.02
CA TYR A 218 24.28 -28.51 -6.25
C TYR A 218 24.86 -29.16 -4.98
N GLN A 219 24.99 -30.48 -5.03
CA GLN A 219 25.84 -31.23 -4.13
C GLN A 219 27.21 -31.29 -4.81
N GLY A 220 28.23 -30.75 -4.15
CA GLY A 220 29.60 -30.83 -4.65
C GLY A 220 30.03 -32.28 -4.91
N PRO A 221 31.10 -32.51 -5.67
CA PRO A 221 31.64 -33.86 -5.82
C PRO A 221 31.90 -34.47 -4.43
N PRO A 222 31.61 -35.77 -4.22
CA PRO A 222 31.79 -36.42 -2.94
C PRO A 222 33.24 -36.25 -2.45
N THR A 223 33.40 -35.90 -1.17
CA THR A 223 34.68 -35.51 -0.56
C THR A 223 35.66 -36.66 -0.31
N THR A 224 35.39 -37.86 -0.81
CA THR A 224 36.22 -39.05 -0.60
C THR A 224 36.84 -39.53 -1.91
N GLY A 225 38.15 -39.28 -2.04
CA GLY A 225 39.09 -40.10 -2.80
C GLY A 225 39.96 -40.90 -1.86
#